data_AF-A0A957U8T2-F1
#
_entry.id   AF-A0A957U8T2-F1
#
_cell.length_a   1.000
_cell.length_b   1.000
_cell.length_c   1.000
_cell.angle_alpha   90.00
_cell.angle_beta   90.00
_cell.angle_gamma   90.00
#
_symmetry.space_group_name_H-M   'P 1'
#
loop_
_entity.id
_entity.type
_entity.pdbx_description
1 polymer ?
#
loop_
_entity_poly.entity_id
_entity_poly.type
_entity_poly.pdbx_seq_one_letter_code
_entity_poly.pdbx_strand_id
1 'polypeptide(L)'
;MHPQSSNTHAIVLGASMAGLLTARVLSDHFARVTLLERDAVADRPEARKGQPQTRHLHGLLASGLATMTRYFPDLPAALEAGGAVVGDFGETMQWHTYGGYRQRFSMGVKSALMSRPFLESLVRT
;
A
#
# COMPACT_ATOMS: atom_id res chain seq x y z
N MET A 1 0.97 -38.11 17.04
CA MET A 1 0.38 -36.92 17.70
C MET A 1 1.21 -35.73 17.26
N HIS A 2 0.70 -34.89 16.34
CA HIS A 2 1.42 -33.66 15.98
C HIS A 2 1.37 -32.73 17.21
N PRO A 3 2.51 -32.24 17.71
CA PRO A 3 2.51 -31.25 18.78
C PRO A 3 1.69 -30.04 18.30
N GLN A 4 0.69 -29.62 19.08
CA GLN A 4 0.01 -28.36 18.83
C GLN A 4 1.07 -27.26 18.91
N SER A 5 1.46 -26.74 17.75
CA SER A 5 2.35 -25.59 17.71
C SER A 5 1.66 -24.48 18.49
N SER A 6 2.33 -23.95 19.53
CA SER A 6 1.97 -22.64 20.06
C SER A 6 1.75 -21.70 18.88
N ASN A 7 0.65 -20.96 18.88
CA ASN A 7 0.20 -20.10 17.78
C ASN A 7 1.12 -18.85 17.66
N THR A 8 2.44 -19.05 17.61
CA THR A 8 3.50 -18.05 17.72
C THR A 8 4.08 -17.66 16.37
N HIS A 9 3.78 -18.43 15.32
CA HIS A 9 4.27 -18.20 13.96
C HIS A 9 3.12 -18.21 12.97
N ALA A 10 2.98 -17.13 12.21
CA ALA A 10 2.08 -17.05 11.07
C ALA A 10 2.84 -17.06 9.74
N ILE A 11 2.23 -17.63 8.70
CA ILE A 11 2.76 -17.63 7.33
C ILE A 11 1.75 -16.91 6.44
N VAL A 12 2.23 -15.94 5.66
CA VAL A 12 1.45 -15.22 4.65
C VAL A 12 1.96 -15.61 3.27
N LEU A 13 1.08 -16.15 2.43
CA LEU A 13 1.39 -16.54 1.06
C LEU A 13 1.10 -15.37 0.11
N GLY A 14 2.15 -14.79 -0.46
CA GLY A 14 2.14 -13.65 -1.37
C GLY A 14 2.60 -12.36 -0.68
N ALA A 15 3.58 -11.67 -1.28
CA ALA A 15 4.09 -10.37 -0.82
C ALA A 15 3.58 -9.23 -1.70
N SER A 16 2.30 -9.25 -2.04
CA SER A 16 1.60 -8.10 -2.63
C SER A 16 1.23 -7.09 -1.55
N MET A 17 0.66 -5.93 -1.92
CA MET A 17 0.11 -4.96 -0.96
C MET A 17 -0.80 -5.59 0.10
N ALA A 18 -1.68 -6.52 -0.28
CA ALA A 18 -2.56 -7.19 0.67
C ALA A 18 -1.77 -8.09 1.63
N GLY A 19 -0.77 -8.82 1.12
CA GLY A 19 0.07 -9.68 1.93
C GLY A 19 0.98 -8.92 2.89
N LEU A 20 1.57 -7.80 2.44
CA LEU A 20 2.38 -6.90 3.28
C LEU A 20 1.55 -6.29 4.41
N LEU A 21 0.36 -5.77 4.11
CA LEU A 21 -0.53 -5.22 5.13
C LEU A 21 -1.04 -6.30 6.09
N THR A 22 -1.37 -7.49 5.59
CA THR A 22 -1.75 -8.64 6.43
C THR A 22 -0.61 -9.00 7.38
N ALA A 23 0.62 -9.08 6.88
CA ALA A 23 1.77 -9.40 7.68
C ALA A 23 2.06 -8.34 8.76
N ARG A 24 1.92 -7.06 8.42
CA ARG A 24 2.03 -5.95 9.38
C ARG A 24 0.99 -6.06 10.49
N VAL A 25 -0.25 -6.46 10.18
CA VAL A 25 -1.26 -6.66 11.23
C VAL A 25 -0.91 -7.89 12.08
N LEU A 26 -0.52 -9.00 11.44
CA LEU A 26 -0.16 -10.23 12.15
C LEU A 26 1.07 -10.07 13.05
N SER A 27 2.00 -9.15 12.74
CA SER A 27 3.18 -8.92 13.58
C SER A 27 2.84 -8.40 14.98
N ASP A 28 1.66 -7.82 15.17
CA ASP A 28 1.20 -7.39 16.50
C ASP A 28 0.67 -8.57 17.35
N HIS A 29 0.43 -9.73 16.72
CA HIS A 29 -0.21 -10.90 17.34
C HIS A 29 0.68 -12.14 17.38
N PHE A 30 1.66 -12.26 16.49
CA PHE A 30 2.54 -13.41 16.35
C PHE A 30 4.00 -13.01 16.56
N ALA A 31 4.76 -13.83 17.29
CA ALA A 31 6.18 -13.60 17.53
C ALA A 31 7.02 -13.67 16.24
N ARG A 32 6.53 -14.39 15.23
CA ARG A 32 7.15 -14.47 13.90
C ARG A 32 6.08 -14.44 12.83
N VAL A 33 6.31 -13.68 11.76
CA VAL A 33 5.51 -13.73 10.53
C VAL A 33 6.45 -13.97 9.35
N THR A 34 6.18 -14.99 8.56
CA THR A 34 6.95 -15.28 7.33
C THR A 34 6.10 -14.99 6.10
N LEU A 35 6.57 -14.09 5.24
CA LEU A 35 5.98 -13.88 3.92
C LEU A 35 6.70 -14.76 2.92
N LEU A 36 5.93 -15.51 2.13
CA LEU A 36 6.45 -16.29 1.02
C LEU A 36 5.98 -15.67 -0.28
N GLU A 37 6.90 -15.32 -1.17
CA GLU A 37 6.61 -14.78 -2.49
C GLU A 37 7.30 -15.63 -3.55
N ARG A 38 6.59 -15.90 -4.63
CA ARG A 38 7.10 -16.71 -5.73
C ARG A 38 8.03 -15.91 -6.63
N ASP A 39 7.69 -14.64 -6.88
CA ASP A 39 8.50 -13.78 -7.72
C ASP A 39 9.72 -13.25 -6.95
N ALA A 40 10.84 -13.05 -7.65
CA ALA A 40 11.96 -12.33 -7.08
C ALA A 40 11.57 -10.89 -6.73
N VAL A 41 11.97 -10.44 -5.55
CA VAL A 41 11.80 -9.08 -5.06
C VAL A 41 13.16 -8.41 -5.06
N ALA A 42 13.29 -7.28 -5.76
CA ALA A 42 14.48 -6.44 -5.69
C ALA A 42 14.38 -5.48 -4.51
N ASP A 43 15.53 -5.04 -3.98
CA ASP A 43 15.59 -4.01 -2.94
C ASP A 43 15.17 -2.62 -3.43
N ARG A 44 15.04 -2.45 -4.75
CA ARG A 44 14.59 -1.22 -5.40
C ARG A 44 13.11 -1.32 -5.82
N PRO A 45 12.39 -0.18 -5.91
CA PRO A 45 10.98 -0.16 -6.26
C PRO A 45 10.75 -0.55 -7.74
N GLU A 46 10.57 -1.84 -8.01
CA GLU A 46 10.41 -2.35 -9.37
C GLU A 46 9.19 -3.24 -9.57
N ALA A 47 8.65 -3.18 -10.79
CA ALA A 47 7.59 -4.08 -11.23
C ALA A 47 8.11 -5.51 -11.34
N ARG A 48 7.31 -6.47 -10.87
CA ARG A 48 7.59 -7.92 -10.98
C ARG A 48 6.45 -8.65 -11.69
N LYS A 49 6.73 -9.86 -12.18
CA LYS A 49 5.85 -10.63 -13.08
C LYS A 49 4.41 -10.77 -12.55
N GLY A 50 4.23 -11.06 -11.26
CA GLY A 50 2.93 -11.22 -10.60
C GLY A 50 2.18 -9.92 -10.31
N GLN A 51 2.70 -8.77 -10.77
CA GLN A 51 2.11 -7.45 -10.53
C GLN A 51 1.93 -6.63 -11.83
N PRO A 52 1.16 -7.10 -12.81
CA PRO A 52 1.02 -6.42 -14.10
C PRO A 52 0.50 -4.97 -13.96
N GLN A 53 -0.30 -4.69 -12.93
CA GLN A 53 -0.89 -3.37 -12.69
C GLN A 53 0.09 -2.33 -12.12
N THR A 54 1.33 -2.72 -11.77
CA THR A 54 2.32 -1.80 -11.18
C THR A 54 2.82 -0.73 -12.15
N ARG A 55 2.62 -0.93 -13.45
CA ARG A 55 3.03 0.02 -14.50
C ARG A 55 2.01 1.14 -14.72
N HIS A 56 0.86 1.10 -14.07
CA HIS A 56 -0.13 2.16 -14.10
C HIS A 56 0.03 3.11 -12.91
N LEU A 57 -0.53 4.31 -13.05
CA LEU A 57 -0.73 5.23 -11.93
C LEU A 57 -1.47 4.51 -10.79
N HIS A 58 -0.93 4.61 -9.58
CA HIS A 58 -1.60 4.09 -8.39
C HIS A 58 -2.25 5.25 -7.65
N GLY A 59 -3.59 5.24 -7.59
CA GLY A 59 -4.35 6.14 -6.73
C GLY A 59 -4.71 5.45 -5.42
N LEU A 60 -4.14 5.93 -4.32
CA LEU A 60 -4.49 5.50 -2.97
C LEU A 60 -5.53 6.46 -2.40
N LEU A 61 -6.77 5.97 -2.31
CA LEU A 61 -7.91 6.73 -1.80
C LEU A 61 -7.74 7.06 -0.32
N ALA A 62 -8.44 8.12 0.12
CA ALA A 62 -8.29 8.69 1.45
C ALA A 62 -8.41 7.70 2.61
N SER A 63 -9.42 6.82 2.58
CA SER A 63 -9.58 5.79 3.63
C SER A 63 -8.41 4.80 3.65
N GLY A 64 -7.87 4.46 2.47
CA GLY A 64 -6.68 3.61 2.35
C GLY A 64 -5.44 4.30 2.93
N LEU A 65 -5.19 5.55 2.55
CA LEU A 65 -4.08 6.34 3.10
C LEU A 65 -4.19 6.49 4.62
N ALA A 66 -5.36 6.85 5.14
CA ALA A 66 -5.60 7.00 6.57
C ALA A 66 -5.42 5.68 7.34
N THR A 67 -5.87 4.56 6.76
CA THR A 67 -5.69 3.24 7.37
C THR A 67 -4.23 2.81 7.38
N MET A 68 -3.51 2.98 6.27
CA MET A 68 -2.09 2.65 6.20
C MET A 68 -1.26 3.56 7.12
N THR A 69 -1.60 4.83 7.25
CA THR A 69 -0.90 5.78 8.15
C THR A 69 -0.99 5.35 9.62
N ARG A 70 -2.06 4.66 10.03
CA ARG A 70 -2.15 4.12 11.40
C ARG A 70 -1.11 3.03 11.67
N TYR A 71 -0.69 2.29 10.66
CA TYR A 71 0.36 1.26 10.78
C TYR A 71 1.76 1.77 10.43
N PHE A 72 1.84 2.79 9.58
CA PHE A 72 3.05 3.43 9.08
C PHE A 72 2.93 4.96 9.22
N PRO A 73 3.16 5.53 10.41
CA PRO A 73 2.90 6.96 10.67
C PRO A 73 3.64 7.92 9.74
N ASP A 74 4.85 7.56 9.33
CA ASP A 74 5.70 8.37 8.46
C ASP A 74 5.35 8.24 6.97
N LEU A 75 4.42 7.34 6.61
CA LEU A 75 4.08 7.03 5.22
C LEU A 75 3.68 8.26 4.39
N PRO A 76 2.81 9.18 4.87
CA PRO A 76 2.46 10.36 4.08
C PRO A 76 3.67 11.26 3.76
N ALA A 77 4.54 11.50 4.76
CA ALA A 77 5.73 12.32 4.58
C ALA A 77 6.75 11.63 3.66
N ALA A 78 6.94 10.31 3.80
CA ALA A 78 7.82 9.54 2.94
C ALA A 78 7.32 9.49 1.49
N LEU A 79 6.00 9.42 1.28
CA LEU A 79 5.37 9.51 -0.04
C LEU A 79 5.67 10.87 -0.69
N GLU A 80 5.39 11.98 0.02
CA GLU A 80 5.67 13.34 -0.46
C GLU A 80 7.17 13.51 -0.78
N ALA A 81 8.06 13.08 0.12
CA ALA A 81 9.51 13.17 -0.06
C ALA A 81 10.02 12.37 -1.28
N GLY A 82 9.37 11.26 -1.62
CA GLY A 82 9.67 10.47 -2.81
C GLY A 82 8.93 10.93 -4.08
N GLY A 83 8.30 12.10 -4.06
CA GLY A 83 7.65 12.72 -5.22
C GLY A 83 6.23 12.24 -5.51
N ALA A 84 5.58 11.55 -4.57
CA ALA A 84 4.15 11.29 -4.67
C ALA A 84 3.36 12.60 -4.54
N VAL A 85 2.22 12.68 -5.23
CA VAL A 85 1.28 13.79 -5.05
C VAL A 85 0.31 13.41 -3.93
N VAL A 86 0.43 14.05 -2.78
CA VAL A 86 -0.45 13.85 -1.62
C VAL A 86 -1.31 15.09 -1.42
N GLY A 87 -2.63 14.92 -1.42
CA GLY A 87 -3.55 16.06 -1.32
C GLY A 87 -5.01 15.66 -1.39
N ASP A 88 -5.88 16.67 -1.28
CA ASP A 88 -7.32 16.47 -1.46
C ASP A 88 -7.64 16.33 -2.96
N PHE A 89 -8.07 15.14 -3.36
CA PHE A 89 -8.39 14.86 -4.77
C PHE A 89 -9.61 15.62 -5.27
N GLY A 90 -10.53 16.02 -4.38
CA GLY A 90 -11.67 16.86 -4.76
C GLY A 90 -11.22 18.25 -5.20
N GLU A 91 -10.15 18.78 -4.61
CA GLU A 91 -9.63 20.11 -4.92
C GLU A 91 -8.65 20.10 -6.10
N THR A 92 -7.85 19.03 -6.20
CA THR A 92 -6.67 18.98 -7.07
C THR A 92 -6.88 18.20 -8.36
N MET A 93 -7.79 17.23 -8.40
CA MET A 93 -7.95 16.34 -9.54
C MET A 93 -9.04 16.82 -10.50
N GLN A 94 -8.74 16.82 -11.80
CA GLN A 94 -9.73 17.04 -12.86
C GLN A 94 -10.35 15.71 -13.28
N TRP A 95 -11.55 15.41 -12.77
CA TRP A 95 -12.27 14.19 -13.12
C TRP A 95 -13.13 14.41 -14.37
N HIS A 96 -12.77 13.75 -15.48
CA HIS A 96 -13.60 13.70 -16.67
C HIS A 96 -14.26 12.32 -16.79
N THR A 97 -15.56 12.25 -16.53
CA THR A 97 -16.34 11.00 -16.58
C THR A 97 -17.71 11.28 -17.16
N TYR A 98 -18.31 10.30 -17.86
CA TYR A 98 -19.64 10.43 -18.50
C TYR A 98 -19.82 11.71 -19.35
N GLY A 99 -18.79 12.07 -20.13
CA GLY A 99 -18.88 13.18 -21.10
C GLY A 99 -18.72 14.58 -20.52
N GLY A 100 -18.25 14.73 -19.27
CA GLY A 100 -17.99 16.05 -18.71
C GLY A 100 -17.03 16.06 -17.53
N TYR A 101 -16.52 17.25 -17.21
CA TYR A 101 -15.73 17.50 -16.02
C TYR A 101 -16.61 17.59 -14.78
N ARG A 102 -16.15 17.00 -13.68
CA ARG A 102 -16.79 17.11 -12.38
C ARG A 102 -16.35 18.39 -11.68
N GLN A 103 -17.28 19.01 -10.96
CA GLN A 103 -16.98 20.17 -10.12
C GLN A 103 -15.98 19.77 -9.04
N ARG A 104 -14.96 20.60 -8.87
CA ARG A 104 -13.99 20.47 -7.77
C ARG A 104 -14.61 20.99 -6.48
N PHE A 105 -14.30 20.34 -5.38
CA PHE A 105 -14.80 20.67 -4.05
C PHE A 105 -13.82 20.19 -2.98
N SER A 106 -13.87 20.77 -1.79
CA SER A 106 -13.06 20.30 -0.66
C SER A 106 -13.69 19.04 -0.05
N MET A 107 -12.98 17.92 -0.06
CA MET A 107 -13.39 16.70 0.65
C MET A 107 -12.96 16.72 2.11
N GLY A 108 -11.95 17.51 2.46
CA GLY A 108 -11.34 17.58 3.78
C GLY A 108 -10.48 16.38 4.13
N VAL A 109 -10.12 15.54 3.14
CA VAL A 109 -9.35 14.31 3.33
C VAL A 109 -8.28 14.15 2.26
N LYS A 110 -7.09 13.68 2.66
CA LYS A 110 -5.95 13.48 1.76
C LYS A 110 -5.99 12.10 1.12
N SER A 111 -5.66 12.04 -0.17
CA SER A 111 -5.36 10.85 -0.95
C SER A 111 -3.95 10.98 -1.56
N ALA A 112 -3.41 9.91 -2.15
CA ALA A 112 -2.07 9.93 -2.75
C ALA A 112 -2.02 9.34 -4.16
N LEU A 113 -1.24 9.96 -5.04
CA LEU A 113 -0.89 9.45 -6.37
C LEU A 113 0.59 9.11 -6.41
N MET A 114 0.92 7.87 -6.79
CA MET A 114 2.29 7.36 -6.83
C MET A 114 2.42 6.18 -7.78
N SER A 115 3.63 5.65 -7.96
CA SER A 115 3.81 4.32 -8.52
C SER A 115 3.56 3.26 -7.45
N ARG A 116 2.95 2.14 -7.84
CA ARG A 116 2.70 1.04 -6.89
C ARG A 116 4.00 0.42 -6.34
N PRO A 117 5.09 0.23 -7.12
CA PRO A 117 6.35 -0.26 -6.58
C PRO A 117 6.93 0.66 -5.49
N PHE A 118 6.79 1.98 -5.64
CA PHE A 118 7.25 2.93 -4.63
C PHE A 118 6.47 2.79 -3.32
N LEU A 119 5.13 2.75 -3.38
CA LEU A 119 4.31 2.47 -2.20
C LEU A 119 4.72 1.16 -1.53
N GLU A 120 4.88 0.10 -2.32
CA GLU A 120 5.26 -1.23 -1.84
C GLU A 120 6.61 -1.20 -1.09
N SER A 121 7.60 -0.46 -1.60
CA SER A 121 8.91 -0.34 -0.93
C SER A 121 8.83 0.34 0.44
N LEU A 122 7.91 1.29 0.63
CA LEU A 122 7.76 2.00 1.91
C LEU A 122 7.09 1.13 2.99
N VAL A 123 6.28 0.14 2.60
CA VAL A 123 5.52 -0.71 3.53
C VAL A 123 6.08 -2.13 3.67
N ARG A 124 7.25 -2.39 3.09
CA ARG A 124 8.02 -3.65 3.22
C ARG A 124 9.06 -3.57 4.35
N THR A 125 8.83 -2.70 5.33
CA THR A 125 9.74 -2.47 6.46
C THR A 125 9.39 -3.32 7.67
#